data_AF-A0A7S3HAW5-F1
#
_entry.id   AF-A0A7S3HAW5-F1
#
_cell.length_a   1.000
_cell.length_b   1.000
_cell.length_c   1.000
_cell.angle_alpha   90.00
_cell.angle_beta   90.00
_cell.angle_gamma   90.00
#
_symmetry.space_group_name_H-M   'P 1'
#
loop_
_entity.id
_entity.type
_entity.pdbx_description
1 polymer ?
#
loop_
_entity_poly.entity_id
_entity_poly.type
_entity_poly.pdbx_seq_one_letter_code
_entity_poly.pdbx_strand_id
1 'polypeptide(L)'
;AFFKKITSTAPEQKVNAVIMGRKTYESIPAKFRPLSDRINVLLSKDVNIRETLSLPESVLVASTFEEALTRLSGVEYSNILQHIFVIGGGTVYKEALESQHCNKVYLTEVYADIP
;
A
#
# COMPACT_ATOMS: atom_id res chain seq x y z
N ALA A 1 1.17 14.00 -9.63
CA ALA A 1 0.08 14.84 -9.07
C ALA A 1 -1.14 14.01 -8.66
N PHE A 2 -1.74 13.23 -9.56
CA PHE A 2 -2.96 12.46 -9.28
C PHE A 2 -2.79 11.37 -8.20
N PHE A 3 -1.82 10.47 -8.36
CA PHE A 3 -1.56 9.37 -7.41
C PHE A 3 -1.41 9.86 -5.96
N LYS A 4 -0.57 10.88 -5.73
CA LYS A 4 -0.38 11.46 -4.39
C LYS A 4 -1.71 11.97 -3.85
N LYS A 5 -2.42 12.80 -4.63
CA LYS A 5 -3.70 13.39 -4.20
C LYS A 5 -4.73 12.33 -3.81
N ILE A 6 -4.99 11.36 -4.67
CA ILE A 6 -6.05 10.37 -4.40
C ILE A 6 -5.70 9.47 -3.22
N THR A 7 -4.42 9.12 -3.04
CA THR A 7 -4.00 8.22 -1.97
C THR A 7 -3.79 8.95 -0.63
N SER A 8 -3.45 10.24 -0.61
CA SER A 8 -3.18 10.99 0.63
C SER A 8 -4.34 11.85 1.12
N THR A 9 -5.30 12.19 0.28
CA THR A 9 -6.45 12.99 0.70
C THR A 9 -7.47 12.11 1.42
N ALA A 10 -7.66 12.38 2.71
CA ALA A 10 -8.68 11.78 3.57
C ALA A 10 -9.43 12.89 4.34
N PRO A 11 -10.67 12.62 4.81
CA PRO A 11 -11.38 13.54 5.71
C PRO A 11 -10.60 13.82 7.00
N GLU A 12 -11.02 14.85 7.74
CA GLU A 12 -10.42 15.17 9.03
C GLU A 12 -10.46 13.96 9.98
N GLN A 13 -9.37 13.72 10.72
CA GLN A 13 -9.18 12.57 11.62
C GLN A 13 -9.18 11.19 10.94
N LYS A 14 -9.19 11.15 9.61
CA LYS A 14 -9.06 9.92 8.83
C LYS A 14 -7.72 9.84 8.10
N VAL A 15 -7.31 8.62 7.77
CA VAL A 15 -6.10 8.32 7.01
C VAL A 15 -6.39 7.19 6.02
N ASN A 16 -5.71 7.21 4.88
CA ASN A 16 -5.76 6.12 3.90
C ASN A 16 -4.59 5.15 4.13
N ALA A 17 -4.76 3.90 3.71
CA ALA A 17 -3.70 2.92 3.66
C ALA A 17 -3.25 2.64 2.23
N VAL A 18 -1.98 2.32 2.05
CA VAL A 18 -1.41 1.83 0.80
C VAL A 18 -0.79 0.46 1.02
N ILE A 19 -1.22 -0.53 0.24
CA ILE A 19 -0.66 -1.88 0.23
C ILE A 19 0.25 -2.02 -0.99
N MET A 20 1.48 -2.46 -0.76
CA MET A 20 2.44 -2.68 -1.82
C MET A 20 3.35 -3.89 -1.58
N GLY A 21 3.85 -4.49 -2.65
CA GLY A 21 4.86 -5.54 -2.58
C GLY A 21 6.28 -4.99 -2.36
N ARG A 22 7.19 -5.85 -1.93
CA ARG A 22 8.62 -5.52 -1.70
C ARG A 22 9.29 -4.74 -2.83
N LYS A 23 9.22 -5.26 -4.06
CA LYS A 23 9.86 -4.61 -5.23
C LYS A 23 9.30 -3.21 -5.49
N THR A 24 8.01 -3.00 -5.25
CA THR A 24 7.36 -1.68 -5.36
C THR A 24 7.84 -0.77 -4.24
N TYR A 25 7.97 -1.27 -3.02
CA TYR A 25 8.53 -0.49 -1.93
C TYR A 25 9.99 -0.11 -2.20
N GLU A 26 10.81 -1.01 -2.75
CA GLU A 26 12.22 -0.73 -3.08
C GLU A 26 12.38 0.28 -4.23
N SER A 27 11.44 0.31 -5.17
CA SER A 27 11.50 1.24 -6.31
C SER A 27 11.12 2.69 -5.96
N ILE A 28 10.47 2.93 -4.81
CA ILE A 28 10.17 4.29 -4.37
C ILE A 28 11.48 4.96 -3.92
N PRO A 29 11.81 6.18 -4.40
CA PRO A 29 13.03 6.87 -3.98
C PRO A 29 13.08 7.03 -2.46
N ALA A 30 14.25 6.81 -1.84
CA ALA A 30 14.42 6.77 -0.38
C ALA A 30 13.83 7.99 0.35
N LYS A 31 13.95 9.20 -0.22
CA LYS A 31 13.38 10.44 0.34
C LYS A 31 11.85 10.48 0.43
N PHE A 32 11.16 9.58 -0.27
CA PHE A 32 9.70 9.46 -0.26
C PHE A 32 9.22 8.19 0.43
N ARG A 33 10.12 7.43 1.06
CA ARG A 33 9.79 6.22 1.82
C ARG A 33 9.87 6.50 3.32
N PRO A 34 8.85 6.11 4.09
CA PRO A 34 7.52 5.66 3.66
C PRO A 34 6.72 6.82 3.04
N LEU A 35 5.65 6.49 2.30
CA LEU A 35 4.78 7.50 1.69
C LEU A 35 4.05 8.30 2.79
N SER A 36 4.32 9.60 2.89
CA SER A 36 3.72 10.49 3.93
C SER A 36 2.19 10.47 3.94
N ASP A 37 1.58 10.75 5.10
CA ASP A 37 0.13 10.94 5.26
C ASP A 37 -0.71 9.70 4.93
N ARG A 38 -0.08 8.51 4.95
CA ARG A 38 -0.68 7.21 4.64
C ARG A 38 -0.12 6.14 5.56
N ILE A 39 -0.96 5.17 5.91
CA ILE A 39 -0.51 3.91 6.51
C ILE A 39 0.17 3.10 5.40
N ASN A 40 1.44 2.77 5.56
CA ASN A 40 2.19 2.00 4.56
C ASN A 40 2.21 0.54 4.97
N VAL A 41 1.69 -0.33 4.11
CA VAL A 41 1.68 -1.77 4.29
C VAL A 41 2.57 -2.43 3.24
N LEU A 42 3.62 -3.10 3.71
CA LEU A 42 4.54 -3.86 2.91
C LEU A 42 4.20 -5.35 2.96
N LEU A 43 3.94 -5.93 1.79
CA LEU A 43 3.82 -7.38 1.64
C LEU A 43 5.19 -8.03 1.42
N SER A 44 5.56 -8.91 2.34
CA SER A 44 6.75 -9.75 2.21
C SER A 44 6.61 -11.05 2.99
N LYS A 45 7.02 -12.16 2.37
CA LYS A 45 7.14 -13.46 3.03
C LYS A 45 8.44 -13.64 3.81
N ASP A 46 9.34 -12.65 3.69
CA ASP A 46 10.62 -12.66 4.37
C ASP A 46 10.47 -12.11 5.78
N VAL A 47 10.75 -12.95 6.76
CA VAL A 47 10.61 -12.63 8.19
C VAL A 47 11.61 -11.57 8.65
N ASN A 48 12.74 -11.42 7.95
CA ASN A 48 13.80 -10.45 8.28
C ASN A 48 13.71 -9.20 7.38
N ILE A 49 12.58 -8.98 6.70
CA ILE A 49 12.47 -7.88 5.73
C ILE A 49 12.64 -6.51 6.39
N ARG A 50 12.30 -6.42 7.67
CA ARG A 50 12.34 -5.19 8.44
C ARG A 50 13.77 -4.71 8.66
N GLU A 51 14.64 -5.62 9.05
CA GLU A 51 16.07 -5.42 9.21
C GLU A 51 16.72 -5.21 7.84
N THR A 52 16.38 -6.06 6.88
CA THR A 52 16.94 -6.04 5.51
C THR A 52 16.74 -4.70 4.82
N LEU A 53 15.55 -4.09 4.96
CA LEU A 53 15.23 -2.79 4.36
C LEU A 53 15.31 -1.62 5.36
N SER A 54 15.74 -1.88 6.61
CA SER A 54 15.77 -0.89 7.70
C SER A 54 14.45 -0.10 7.79
N LEU A 55 13.33 -0.83 7.83
CA LEU A 55 12.00 -0.24 7.79
C LEU A 55 11.70 0.51 9.10
N PRO A 56 11.12 1.72 9.03
CA PRO A 56 10.70 2.43 10.22
C PRO A 56 9.47 1.76 10.86
N GLU A 57 9.25 2.05 12.13
CA GLU A 57 8.14 1.45 12.91
C GLU A 57 6.75 1.69 12.29
N SER A 58 6.61 2.81 11.58
CA SER A 58 5.37 3.21 10.91
C SER A 58 4.99 2.34 9.71
N VAL A 59 5.87 1.46 9.23
CA VAL A 59 5.56 0.54 8.12
C VAL A 59 5.08 -0.79 8.68
N LEU A 60 3.83 -1.11 8.37
CA LEU A 60 3.23 -2.38 8.70
C LEU A 60 3.71 -3.44 7.72
N VAL A 61 4.13 -4.60 8.23
CA VAL A 61 4.56 -5.74 7.41
C VAL A 61 3.50 -6.84 7.54
N ALA A 62 3.11 -7.40 6.41
CA ALA A 62 2.21 -8.56 6.33
C ALA A 62 2.76 -9.58 5.34
N SER A 63 2.55 -10.86 5.62
CA SER A 63 3.05 -11.98 4.80
C SER A 63 2.13 -12.31 3.62
N THR A 64 0.85 -11.94 3.71
CA THR A 64 -0.19 -12.18 2.70
C THR A 64 -1.10 -10.96 2.55
N PHE A 65 -1.83 -10.90 1.44
CA PHE A 65 -2.82 -9.84 1.19
C PHE A 65 -3.96 -9.88 2.22
N GLU A 66 -4.48 -11.06 2.55
CA GLU A 66 -5.53 -11.24 3.57
C GLU A 66 -5.08 -10.82 4.97
N GLU A 67 -3.82 -11.11 5.33
CA GLU A 67 -3.27 -10.63 6.60
C GLU A 67 -3.20 -9.09 6.63
N ALA A 68 -2.81 -8.45 5.53
CA ALA A 68 -2.80 -6.99 5.43
C ALA A 68 -4.21 -6.41 5.63
N LEU A 69 -5.22 -6.97 4.97
CA LEU A 69 -6.62 -6.55 5.13
C LEU A 69 -7.11 -6.75 6.56
N THR A 70 -6.77 -7.89 7.18
CA THR A 70 -7.14 -8.20 8.56
C THR A 70 -6.53 -7.19 9.53
N ARG A 71 -5.24 -6.88 9.40
CA ARG A 71 -4.56 -5.89 10.24
C ARG A 71 -5.15 -4.50 10.06
N LEU A 72 -5.41 -4.09 8.82
CA LEU A 72 -6.05 -2.80 8.53
C LEU A 72 -7.50 -2.70 9.02
N SER A 73 -8.18 -3.83 9.17
CA SER A 73 -9.53 -3.90 9.75
C SER A 73 -9.53 -4.02 11.28
N GLY A 74 -8.35 -4.09 11.91
CA GLY A 74 -8.18 -4.21 13.35
C GLY A 74 -8.59 -2.96 14.12
N VAL A 75 -8.70 -3.11 15.45
CA VAL A 75 -9.14 -2.05 16.38
C VAL A 75 -8.28 -0.78 16.29
N GLU A 76 -6.99 -0.93 15.99
CA GLU A 76 -6.05 0.19 15.84
C GLU A 76 -6.46 1.17 14.74
N TYR A 77 -7.01 0.66 13.63
CA TYR A 77 -7.28 1.47 12.44
C TYR A 77 -8.78 1.63 12.15
N SER A 78 -9.66 0.86 12.78
CA SER A 78 -11.10 0.86 12.50
C SER A 78 -11.77 2.23 12.57
N ASN A 79 -11.30 3.10 13.48
CA ASN A 79 -11.85 4.44 13.66
C ASN A 79 -11.19 5.53 12.80
N ILE A 80 -10.02 5.26 12.21
CA ILE A 80 -9.25 6.26 11.45
C ILE A 80 -9.09 5.91 9.97
N LEU A 81 -9.20 4.63 9.60
CA LEU A 81 -9.02 4.20 8.22
C LEU A 81 -10.21 4.61 7.36
N GLN A 82 -9.92 5.22 6.21
CA GLN A 82 -10.93 5.64 5.23
C GLN A 82 -10.94 4.73 3.99
N HIS A 83 -9.82 4.63 3.29
CA HIS A 83 -9.68 3.80 2.08
C HIS A 83 -8.37 3.02 2.09
N ILE A 84 -8.41 1.82 1.52
CA ILE A 84 -7.24 0.97 1.26
C ILE A 84 -6.94 1.05 -0.24
N PHE A 85 -5.72 1.43 -0.60
CA PHE A 85 -5.26 1.48 -1.98
C PHE A 85 -4.20 0.41 -2.21
N VAL A 86 -4.41 -0.43 -3.21
CA VAL A 86 -3.36 -1.32 -3.71
C VAL A 86 -2.56 -0.58 -4.76
N ILE A 87 -1.25 -0.45 -4.54
CA ILE A 87 -0.36 0.34 -5.40
C ILE A 87 0.68 -0.53 -6.14
N GLY A 88 0.45 -1.84 -6.16
CA GLY A 88 1.21 -2.82 -6.93
C GLY A 88 2.21 -3.64 -6.11
N GLY A 89 3.08 -4.45 -6.72
CA GLY A 89 3.23 -4.67 -8.16
C GLY A 89 2.26 -5.71 -8.74
N GLY A 90 2.61 -6.29 -9.89
CA GLY A 90 1.73 -7.19 -10.64
C GLY A 90 1.09 -8.33 -9.84
N THR A 91 1.85 -8.99 -8.96
CA THR A 91 1.31 -10.05 -8.08
C THR A 91 0.26 -9.50 -7.10
N VAL A 92 0.53 -8.35 -6.48
CA VAL A 92 -0.40 -7.72 -5.52
C VAL A 92 -1.63 -7.19 -6.25
N TYR A 93 -1.48 -6.65 -7.46
CA TYR A 93 -2.62 -6.28 -8.28
C TYR A 93 -3.49 -7.49 -8.64
N LYS A 94 -2.89 -8.63 -9.00
CA LYS A 94 -3.63 -9.85 -9.28
C LYS A 94 -4.45 -10.30 -8.06
N GLU A 95 -3.83 -10.41 -6.90
CA GLU A 95 -4.52 -10.77 -5.64
C GLU A 95 -5.65 -9.79 -5.31
N ALA A 96 -5.41 -8.49 -5.50
CA ALA A 96 -6.42 -7.47 -5.24
C ALA A 96 -7.62 -7.57 -6.21
N LEU A 97 -7.37 -7.80 -7.50
CA LEU A 97 -8.44 -7.93 -8.51
C LEU A 97 -9.26 -9.22 -8.33
N GLU A 98 -8.66 -10.28 -7.77
CA GLU A 98 -9.34 -11.52 -7.43
C GLU A 98 -10.11 -11.43 -6.10
N SER A 99 -9.84 -10.41 -5.28
CA SER A 99 -10.52 -10.18 -4.00
C SER A 99 -11.91 -9.58 -4.19
N GLN A 100 -12.89 -10.11 -3.44
CA GLN A 100 -14.24 -9.53 -3.33
C GLN A 100 -14.26 -8.09 -2.80
N HIS A 101 -13.17 -7.64 -2.19
CA HIS A 101 -13.04 -6.30 -1.61
C HIS A 101 -12.58 -5.24 -2.62
N CYS A 102 -12.28 -5.60 -3.88
CA CYS A 102 -11.90 -4.63 -4.90
C CYS A 102 -13.14 -3.95 -5.51
N ASN A 103 -13.49 -2.77 -4.99
CA ASN A 103 -14.65 -2.02 -5.45
C ASN A 103 -14.37 -1.05 -6.61
N LYS A 104 -13.13 -0.58 -6.77
CA LYS A 104 -12.78 0.47 -7.74
C LYS A 104 -11.34 0.38 -8.20
N VAL A 105 -11.13 0.60 -9.50
CA VAL A 105 -9.80 0.70 -10.11
C VAL A 105 -9.59 2.12 -10.62
N TYR A 106 -8.46 2.73 -10.21
CA TYR A 106 -7.99 4.00 -10.78
C TYR A 106 -6.90 3.70 -11.82
N LEU A 107 -7.29 3.63 -13.09
CA LEU A 107 -6.38 3.33 -14.20
C LEU A 107 -5.83 4.62 -14.81
N THR A 108 -4.52 4.66 -15.06
CA THR A 108 -3.88 5.69 -15.88
C THR A 108 -3.26 4.99 -17.09
N GLU A 109 -3.81 5.24 -18.28
CA GLU A 109 -3.25 4.75 -19.53
C GLU A 109 -2.17 5.72 -20.01
N VAL A 110 -0.98 5.20 -20.27
CA VAL A 110 0.16 5.98 -20.77
C VAL A 110 0.50 5.46 -22.16
N TYR A 111 0.27 6.30 -23.18
CA TYR A 111 0.65 5.99 -24.55
C TYR A 111 2.12 6.34 -24.74
N ALA A 112 2.99 5.36 -24.54
CA ALA A 112 4.43 5.47 -24.73
C ALA A 112 4.99 4.14 -25.20
N ASP A 113 5.95 4.20 -26.12
CA ASP A 113 6.75 3.04 -26.48
C ASP A 113 7.81 2.86 -25.40
N ILE A 114 7.68 1.80 -24.61
CA ILE A 114 8.67 1.40 -23.62
C ILE A 114 9.55 0.33 -24.28
N PRO A 115 10.88 0.55 -24.40
CA PRO A 115 11.79 -0.39 -25.03
C PRO A 115 11.94 -1.71 -24.27
#